data_AF-A0A4U5WEI1-F1
#
_entry.id   AF-A0A4U5WEI1-F1
#
_cell.length_a   1.000
_cell.length_b   1.000
_cell.length_c   1.000
_cell.angle_alpha   90.00
_cell.angle_beta   90.00
_cell.angle_gamma   90.00
#
_symmetry.space_group_name_H-M   'P 1'
#
loop_
_entity.id
_entity.type
_entity.pdbx_description
1 polymer ?
#
loop_
_entity_poly.entity_id
_entity_poly.type
_entity_poly.pdbx_seq_one_letter_code
_entity_poly.pdbx_strand_id
1 'polypeptide(L)'
;MLPEPDELAGALLDLAVPHEDIDTAVRLGRRVTDDPRALACLERSVALLVQDMGEVRAPVDLPAYPGSCEATARHFPLYVFAAALPHVRAYHRELGVPEEISRHTLADVGRGVAKHHRRHGTGGLLKPRWLHLHFHGELYQLGRLQFQRTRLGSWTGDAVAAAGLPAGPGDPALGVHVPDFLGPLTPEACDRSVALARAFFARHFPREPYAVATCGSWLLDPQLKRYLPPDSHIVRFQERFRLSHLPEEPDDMAPVRYVFGTTDVPLDRLPRRTRLERALVDHLRDGGHWYVGHGWFAWKGMGGDSNG
;
A
#
# COMPACT_ATOMS: atom_id res chain seq x y z
N MET A 1 -21.64 7.74 11.07
CA MET A 1 -22.64 8.14 10.06
C MET A 1 -21.90 8.72 8.86
N LEU A 2 -22.46 8.64 7.65
CA LEU A 2 -21.89 9.37 6.51
C LEU A 2 -22.01 10.87 6.80
N PRO A 3 -21.00 11.70 6.50
CA PRO A 3 -21.14 13.15 6.60
C PRO A 3 -22.24 13.65 5.66
N GLU A 4 -22.89 14.77 6.03
CA GLU A 4 -23.83 15.47 5.15
C GLU A 4 -23.13 15.92 3.85
N PRO A 5 -23.85 16.22 2.75
CA PRO A 5 -23.22 16.42 1.43
C PRO A 5 -22.03 17.40 1.39
N ASP A 6 -22.13 18.54 2.06
CA ASP A 6 -21.05 19.54 2.11
C ASP A 6 -19.86 19.05 2.96
N GLU A 7 -20.14 18.33 4.05
CA GLU A 7 -19.12 17.70 4.88
C GLU A 7 -18.46 16.51 4.17
N LEU A 8 -19.21 15.79 3.33
CA LEU A 8 -18.72 14.68 2.53
C LEU A 8 -17.71 15.18 1.50
N ALA A 9 -18.00 16.27 0.81
CA ALA A 9 -17.04 16.89 -0.11
C ALA A 9 -15.71 17.23 0.59
N GLY A 10 -15.79 17.81 1.79
CA GLY A 10 -14.62 18.09 2.64
C GLY A 10 -13.86 16.83 3.05
N ALA A 11 -14.56 15.77 3.47
CA ALA A 11 -13.95 14.49 3.83
C ALA A 11 -13.26 13.82 2.63
N LEU A 12 -13.84 13.89 1.44
CA LEU A 12 -13.24 13.37 0.21
C LEU A 12 -11.99 14.17 -0.20
N LEU A 13 -12.03 15.49 -0.07
CA LEU A 13 -10.88 16.36 -0.29
C LEU A 13 -9.73 16.00 0.67
N ASP A 14 -10.05 15.80 1.95
CA ASP A 14 -9.11 15.37 2.99
C ASP A 14 -8.47 13.99 2.72
N LEU A 15 -9.19 13.12 2.02
CA LEU A 15 -8.73 11.82 1.53
C LEU A 15 -7.99 11.90 0.19
N ALA A 16 -7.71 13.12 -0.29
CA ALA A 16 -7.03 13.42 -1.55
C ALA A 16 -7.74 12.84 -2.79
N VAL A 17 -9.06 12.69 -2.73
CA VAL A 17 -9.86 12.28 -3.90
C VAL A 17 -9.66 13.30 -5.03
N PRO A 18 -9.38 12.88 -6.27
CA PRO A 18 -9.23 13.80 -7.40
C PRO A 18 -10.44 14.73 -7.51
N HIS A 19 -10.20 16.02 -7.73
CA HIS A 19 -11.27 17.03 -7.79
C HIS A 19 -12.37 16.68 -8.81
N GLU A 20 -11.99 16.07 -9.95
CA GLU A 20 -12.93 15.65 -10.99
C GLU A 20 -13.90 14.53 -10.56
N ASP A 21 -13.57 13.79 -9.50
CA ASP A 21 -14.38 12.69 -8.99
C ASP A 21 -15.26 13.08 -7.79
N ILE A 22 -14.98 14.20 -7.11
CA ILE A 22 -15.68 14.62 -5.87
C ILE A 22 -17.18 14.83 -6.12
N ASP A 23 -17.54 15.66 -7.10
CA ASP A 23 -18.95 15.99 -7.37
C ASP A 23 -19.79 14.75 -7.72
N THR A 24 -19.16 13.81 -8.43
CA THR A 24 -19.81 12.53 -8.78
C THR A 24 -19.99 11.65 -7.55
N ALA A 25 -18.98 11.55 -6.68
CA ALA A 25 -19.10 10.82 -5.42
C ALA A 25 -20.16 11.45 -4.50
N VAL A 26 -20.18 12.77 -4.33
CA VAL A 26 -21.19 13.45 -3.49
C VAL A 26 -22.61 13.20 -4.02
N ARG A 27 -22.82 13.32 -5.33
CA ARG A 27 -24.13 13.05 -5.96
C ARG A 27 -24.58 11.60 -5.77
N LEU A 28 -23.67 10.64 -5.92
CA LEU A 28 -23.95 9.22 -5.73
C LEU A 28 -24.15 8.87 -4.24
N GLY A 29 -23.54 9.61 -3.32
CA GLY A 29 -23.68 9.43 -1.87
C GLY A 29 -25.13 9.52 -1.38
N ARG A 30 -25.97 10.32 -2.04
CA ARG A 30 -27.41 10.42 -1.74
C ARG A 30 -28.13 9.06 -1.85
N ARG A 31 -27.70 8.20 -2.78
CA ARG A 31 -28.26 6.84 -2.92
C ARG A 31 -27.88 5.89 -1.77
N VAL A 32 -26.93 6.29 -0.93
CA VAL A 32 -26.56 5.57 0.29
C VAL A 32 -27.33 6.13 1.49
N THR A 33 -27.45 7.45 1.59
CA THR A 33 -28.18 8.10 2.70
C THR A 33 -29.69 7.90 2.63
N ASP A 34 -30.25 7.89 1.41
CA ASP A 34 -31.70 7.81 1.19
C ASP A 34 -32.23 6.36 1.25
N ASP A 35 -31.35 5.36 1.21
CA ASP A 35 -31.69 3.93 1.32
C ASP A 35 -31.31 3.40 2.71
N PRO A 36 -32.29 3.10 3.60
CA PRO A 36 -32.02 2.57 4.93
C PRO A 36 -31.19 1.27 4.93
N ARG A 37 -31.30 0.44 3.88
CA ARG A 37 -30.50 -0.80 3.77
C ARG A 37 -29.04 -0.49 3.47
N ALA A 38 -28.80 0.48 2.59
CA ALA A 38 -27.46 0.95 2.26
C ALA A 38 -26.80 1.65 3.45
N LEU A 39 -27.55 2.49 4.17
CA LEU A 39 -27.07 3.17 5.37
C LEU A 39 -26.70 2.17 6.47
N ALA A 40 -27.56 1.19 6.75
CA ALA A 40 -27.23 0.13 7.71
C ALA A 40 -26.02 -0.71 7.25
N CYS A 41 -25.85 -0.90 5.94
CA CYS A 41 -24.66 -1.57 5.39
C CYS A 41 -23.39 -0.74 5.61
N LEU A 42 -23.47 0.59 5.41
CA LEU A 42 -22.37 1.51 5.65
C LEU A 42 -21.95 1.47 7.13
N GLU A 43 -22.91 1.57 8.05
CA GLU A 43 -22.65 1.53 9.49
C GLU A 43 -21.97 0.23 9.92
N ARG A 44 -22.46 -0.92 9.44
CA ARG A 44 -21.80 -2.22 9.68
C ARG A 44 -20.39 -2.26 9.11
N SER A 45 -20.19 -1.71 7.91
CA SER A 45 -18.88 -1.68 7.25
C SER A 45 -17.88 -0.82 8.03
N VAL A 46 -18.31 0.34 8.53
CA VAL A 46 -17.49 1.20 9.40
C VAL A 46 -17.17 0.50 10.71
N ALA A 47 -18.18 -0.11 11.36
CA ALA A 47 -17.97 -0.85 12.61
C ALA A 47 -16.94 -1.97 12.44
N LEU A 48 -17.05 -2.77 11.38
CA LEU A 48 -16.08 -3.83 11.06
C LEU A 48 -14.67 -3.27 10.81
N LEU A 49 -14.58 -2.14 10.11
CA LEU A 49 -13.30 -1.50 9.79
C LEU A 49 -12.58 -0.99 11.04
N VAL A 50 -13.30 -0.34 11.96
CA VAL A 50 -12.72 0.27 13.17
C VAL A 50 -12.66 -0.67 14.36
N GLN A 51 -13.28 -1.86 14.26
CA GLN A 51 -13.18 -2.89 15.29
C GLN A 51 -11.72 -3.27 15.53
N ASP A 52 -11.31 -3.30 16.81
CA ASP A 52 -9.96 -3.63 17.27
C ASP A 52 -8.87 -2.76 16.62
N MET A 53 -9.18 -1.50 16.27
CA MET A 53 -8.25 -0.59 15.61
C MET A 53 -6.89 -0.53 16.32
N GLY A 54 -5.82 -0.75 15.55
CA GLY A 54 -4.44 -0.81 16.03
C GLY A 54 -3.88 -2.22 16.19
N GLU A 55 -4.71 -3.27 16.18
CA GLU A 55 -4.26 -4.66 16.23
C GLU A 55 -3.82 -5.18 14.85
N VAL A 56 -2.60 -5.71 14.74
CA VAL A 56 -2.09 -6.29 13.48
C VAL A 56 -2.87 -7.57 13.17
N ARG A 57 -3.69 -7.55 12.12
CA ARG A 57 -4.61 -8.65 11.80
C ARG A 57 -4.76 -8.93 10.31
N ALA A 58 -5.49 -10.00 10.00
CA ALA A 58 -5.87 -10.28 8.62
C ALA A 58 -6.83 -9.18 8.10
N PRO A 59 -6.69 -8.72 6.85
CA PRO A 59 -7.55 -7.67 6.34
C PRO A 59 -9.02 -8.11 6.33
N VAL A 60 -9.90 -7.16 6.66
CA VAL A 60 -11.36 -7.37 6.68
C VAL A 60 -11.95 -7.05 5.30
N ASP A 61 -12.82 -7.92 4.81
CA ASP A 61 -13.60 -7.66 3.60
C ASP A 61 -14.84 -6.83 3.95
N LEU A 62 -14.98 -5.68 3.29
CA LEU A 62 -16.13 -4.81 3.48
C LEU A 62 -17.36 -5.41 2.80
N PRO A 63 -18.53 -5.38 3.46
CA PRO A 63 -19.81 -5.72 2.83
C PRO A 63 -20.02 -4.99 1.49
N ALA A 64 -20.58 -5.70 0.52
CA ALA A 64 -20.95 -5.11 -0.76
C ALA A 64 -22.16 -4.15 -0.59
N TYR A 65 -22.22 -3.14 -1.48
CA TYR A 65 -23.38 -2.27 -1.57
C TYR A 65 -24.64 -3.09 -1.90
N PRO A 66 -25.74 -2.96 -1.13
CA PRO A 66 -26.94 -3.78 -1.32
C PRO A 66 -27.85 -3.33 -2.47
N GLY A 67 -27.63 -2.15 -3.04
CA GLY A 67 -28.41 -1.62 -4.15
C GLY A 67 -27.90 -2.09 -5.52
N SER A 68 -28.72 -1.91 -6.56
CA SER A 68 -28.41 -2.36 -7.93
C SER A 68 -27.58 -1.38 -8.76
N CYS A 69 -27.35 -0.16 -8.28
CA CYS A 69 -26.59 0.83 -9.02
C CYS A 69 -25.09 0.54 -8.97
N GLU A 70 -24.55 0.04 -10.08
CA GLU A 70 -23.12 -0.24 -10.24
C GLU A 70 -22.24 0.98 -9.92
N ALA A 71 -22.68 2.18 -10.32
CA ALA A 71 -21.97 3.42 -10.00
C ALA A 71 -21.89 3.72 -8.51
N THR A 72 -22.94 3.40 -7.77
CA THR A 72 -22.91 3.57 -6.31
C THR A 72 -22.07 2.46 -5.68
N ALA A 73 -22.20 1.22 -6.18
CA ALA A 73 -21.44 0.07 -5.69
C ALA A 73 -19.91 0.29 -5.76
N ARG A 74 -19.40 0.82 -6.88
CA ARG A 74 -17.95 1.10 -7.02
C ARG A 74 -17.44 2.25 -6.14
N HIS A 75 -18.32 3.16 -5.72
CA HIS A 75 -17.99 4.25 -4.79
C HIS A 75 -18.28 3.87 -3.34
N PHE A 76 -19.01 2.79 -3.07
CA PHE A 76 -19.46 2.46 -1.73
C PHE A 76 -18.31 2.35 -0.70
N PRO A 77 -17.16 1.71 -1.01
CA PRO A 77 -16.03 1.70 -0.08
C PRO A 77 -15.49 3.10 0.24
N LEU A 78 -15.59 4.06 -0.69
CA LEU A 78 -15.15 5.44 -0.47
C LEU A 78 -15.97 6.12 0.64
N TYR A 79 -17.27 5.84 0.70
CA TYR A 79 -18.14 6.34 1.77
C TYR A 79 -17.83 5.68 3.12
N VAL A 80 -17.45 4.39 3.13
CA VAL A 80 -16.97 3.71 4.34
C VAL A 80 -15.74 4.42 4.89
N PHE A 81 -14.76 4.72 4.02
CA PHE A 81 -13.54 5.43 4.42
C PHE A 81 -13.81 6.88 4.85
N ALA A 82 -14.69 7.61 4.16
CA ALA A 82 -15.08 8.96 4.57
C ALA A 82 -15.74 8.96 5.96
N ALA A 83 -16.64 8.01 6.23
CA ALA A 83 -17.30 7.86 7.53
C ALA A 83 -16.34 7.36 8.63
N ALA A 84 -15.31 6.58 8.29
CA ALA A 84 -14.29 6.09 9.22
C ALA A 84 -13.17 7.10 9.50
N LEU A 85 -13.06 8.18 8.72
CA LEU A 85 -11.99 9.18 8.81
C LEU A 85 -11.82 9.78 10.23
N PRO A 86 -12.89 10.15 10.97
CA PRO A 86 -12.73 10.66 12.32
C PRO A 86 -12.12 9.64 13.29
N HIS A 87 -12.43 8.35 13.13
CA HIS A 87 -11.94 7.28 14.00
C HIS A 87 -10.43 7.09 13.85
N VAL A 88 -9.94 6.92 12.62
CA VAL A 88 -8.49 6.76 12.38
C VAL A 88 -7.70 8.01 12.75
N ARG A 89 -8.24 9.22 12.53
CA ARG A 89 -7.60 10.47 12.97
C ARG A 89 -7.51 10.56 14.49
N ALA A 90 -8.54 10.13 15.22
CA ALA A 90 -8.49 10.07 16.67
C ALA A 90 -7.42 9.10 17.15
N TYR A 91 -7.36 7.89 16.58
CA TYR A 91 -6.35 6.90 16.87
C TYR A 91 -4.91 7.41 16.62
N HIS A 92 -4.66 8.03 15.45
CA HIS A 92 -3.37 8.63 15.14
C HIS A 92 -2.98 9.72 16.17
N ARG A 93 -3.94 10.56 16.59
CA ARG A 93 -3.70 11.61 17.59
C ARG A 93 -3.38 11.02 18.96
N GLU A 94 -4.05 9.95 19.38
CA GLU A 94 -3.78 9.24 20.64
C GLU A 94 -2.38 8.64 20.67
N LEU A 95 -1.89 8.13 19.53
CA LEU A 95 -0.50 7.67 19.37
C LEU A 95 0.52 8.82 19.24
N GLY A 96 0.06 10.07 19.17
CA GLY A 96 0.90 11.24 18.93
C GLY A 96 1.49 11.30 17.51
N VAL A 97 0.90 10.60 16.54
CA VAL A 97 1.33 10.63 15.13
C VAL A 97 1.17 12.05 14.58
N PRO A 98 2.21 12.63 13.97
CA PRO A 98 2.11 13.95 13.34
C PRO A 98 0.98 14.01 12.29
N GLU A 99 0.24 15.12 12.29
CA GLU A 99 -0.92 15.31 11.41
C GLU A 99 -0.56 15.15 9.93
N GLU A 100 0.61 15.63 9.52
CA GLU A 100 1.12 15.47 8.15
C GLU A 100 1.29 13.99 7.76
N ILE A 101 1.81 13.15 8.66
CA ILE A 101 1.98 11.70 8.41
C ILE A 101 0.61 11.03 8.31
N SER A 102 -0.32 11.40 9.20
CA SER A 102 -1.71 10.92 9.13
C SER A 102 -2.35 11.28 7.78
N ARG A 103 -2.25 12.55 7.34
CA ARG A 103 -2.78 13.01 6.06
C ARG A 103 -2.15 12.29 4.87
N HIS A 104 -0.82 12.18 4.82
CA HIS A 104 -0.13 11.52 3.71
C HIS A 104 -0.41 10.01 3.62
N THR A 105 -0.64 9.38 4.77
CA THR A 105 -1.07 7.98 4.87
C THR A 105 -2.47 7.84 4.27
N LEU A 106 -3.43 8.66 4.72
CA LEU A 106 -4.83 8.55 4.27
C LEU A 106 -5.07 9.01 2.83
N ALA A 107 -4.16 9.79 2.25
CA ALA A 107 -4.16 10.14 0.83
C ALA A 107 -4.05 8.93 -0.12
N ASP A 108 -3.76 7.72 0.38
CA ASP A 108 -3.81 6.49 -0.43
C ASP A 108 -5.20 6.18 -0.96
N VAL A 109 -6.26 6.65 -0.27
CA VAL A 109 -7.64 6.57 -0.78
C VAL A 109 -7.76 7.30 -2.12
N GLY A 110 -7.34 8.56 -2.17
CA GLY A 110 -7.30 9.37 -3.38
C GLY A 110 -6.46 8.76 -4.49
N ARG A 111 -5.30 8.17 -4.15
CA ARG A 111 -4.48 7.41 -5.11
C ARG A 111 -5.25 6.23 -5.69
N GLY A 112 -6.04 5.53 -4.87
CA GLY A 112 -6.94 4.46 -5.30
C GLY A 112 -7.98 4.95 -6.32
N VAL A 113 -8.61 6.09 -6.06
CA VAL A 113 -9.58 6.71 -6.97
C VAL A 113 -8.92 7.12 -8.29
N ALA A 114 -7.76 7.78 -8.23
CA ALA A 114 -6.99 8.16 -9.42
C ALA A 114 -6.59 6.94 -10.29
N LYS A 115 -6.24 5.81 -9.66
CA LYS A 115 -5.96 4.56 -10.39
C LYS A 115 -7.21 4.01 -11.09
N HIS A 116 -8.36 4.01 -10.40
CA HIS A 116 -9.61 3.57 -11.00
C HIS A 116 -10.00 4.47 -12.17
N HIS A 117 -9.91 5.80 -12.01
CA HIS A 117 -10.18 6.76 -13.07
C HIS A 117 -9.27 6.56 -14.27
N ARG A 118 -7.96 6.45 -14.06
CA ARG A 118 -7.01 6.17 -15.15
C ARG A 118 -7.34 4.90 -15.93
N ARG A 119 -7.83 3.86 -15.25
CA ARG A 119 -8.12 2.56 -15.87
C ARG A 119 -9.48 2.50 -16.56
N HIS A 120 -10.50 3.14 -16.00
CA HIS A 120 -11.90 2.97 -16.41
C HIS A 120 -12.59 4.27 -16.85
N GLY A 121 -11.90 5.42 -16.81
CA GLY A 121 -12.45 6.73 -17.13
C GLY A 121 -13.51 7.23 -16.13
N THR A 122 -13.60 6.62 -14.95
CA THR A 122 -14.59 6.96 -13.91
C THR A 122 -14.00 6.79 -12.52
N GLY A 123 -14.49 7.51 -11.52
CA GLY A 123 -14.15 7.29 -10.11
C GLY A 123 -14.67 5.96 -9.55
N GLY A 124 -13.94 5.45 -8.55
CA GLY A 124 -14.24 4.20 -7.83
C GLY A 124 -13.02 3.66 -7.08
N LEU A 125 -13.14 2.52 -6.40
CA LEU A 125 -12.02 1.86 -5.71
C LEU A 125 -11.88 0.39 -6.15
N LEU A 126 -10.73 0.05 -6.75
CA LEU A 126 -10.44 -1.31 -7.24
C LEU A 126 -10.02 -2.29 -6.14
N LYS A 127 -9.31 -1.80 -5.12
CA LYS A 127 -8.72 -2.63 -4.06
C LYS A 127 -9.00 -2.04 -2.66
N PRO A 128 -10.28 -1.93 -2.25
CA PRO A 128 -10.62 -1.37 -0.95
C PRO A 128 -10.00 -2.16 0.22
N ARG A 129 -9.78 -3.48 0.05
CA ARG A 129 -9.11 -4.35 1.04
C ARG A 129 -7.72 -3.85 1.44
N TRP A 130 -6.96 -3.19 0.55
CA TRP A 130 -5.65 -2.61 0.85
C TRP A 130 -5.73 -1.42 1.83
N LEU A 131 -6.78 -0.61 1.69
CA LEU A 131 -6.99 0.59 2.50
C LEU A 131 -7.37 0.26 3.95
N HIS A 132 -7.73 -0.99 4.25
CA HIS A 132 -7.86 -1.49 5.62
C HIS A 132 -6.64 -1.12 6.48
N LEU A 133 -5.43 -1.36 5.97
CA LEU A 133 -4.19 -1.14 6.73
C LEU A 133 -4.02 0.32 7.18
N HIS A 134 -4.50 1.26 6.37
CA HIS A 134 -4.39 2.69 6.63
C HIS A 134 -5.39 3.11 7.71
N PHE A 135 -6.62 2.60 7.62
CA PHE A 135 -7.71 2.92 8.53
C PHE A 135 -7.66 2.15 9.85
N HIS A 136 -6.91 1.06 9.89
CA HIS A 136 -6.67 0.28 11.11
C HIS A 136 -5.39 0.72 11.86
N GLY A 137 -4.62 1.66 11.31
CA GLY A 137 -3.39 2.16 11.94
C GLY A 137 -2.22 1.16 11.86
N GLU A 138 -2.25 0.26 10.88
CA GLU A 138 -1.20 -0.72 10.61
C GLU A 138 -0.15 -0.19 9.65
N LEU A 139 -0.47 0.76 8.76
CA LEU A 139 0.43 1.27 7.72
C LEU A 139 0.56 2.79 7.76
N TYR A 140 1.79 3.29 7.60
CA TYR A 140 2.11 4.72 7.59
C TYR A 140 2.95 5.12 6.38
N GLN A 141 2.63 6.26 5.77
CA GLN A 141 3.44 6.90 4.73
C GLN A 141 4.58 7.71 5.38
N LEU A 142 5.82 7.27 5.18
CA LEU A 142 7.01 7.90 5.77
C LEU A 142 7.99 8.27 4.67
N GLY A 143 7.84 9.49 4.15
CA GLY A 143 8.60 9.96 2.99
C GLY A 143 8.09 9.32 1.70
N ARG A 144 8.97 8.67 0.94
CA ARG A 144 8.63 8.04 -0.35
C ARG A 144 8.05 6.64 -0.20
N LEU A 145 8.34 5.95 0.89
CA LEU A 145 7.91 4.59 1.16
C LEU A 145 6.78 4.55 2.21
N GLN A 146 6.03 3.46 2.18
CA GLN A 146 5.05 3.12 3.20
C GLN A 146 5.58 1.95 4.03
N PHE A 147 5.26 1.94 5.32
CA PHE A 147 5.70 0.91 6.26
C PHE A 147 4.51 0.36 7.01
N GLN A 148 4.35 -0.95 6.96
CA GLN A 148 3.27 -1.70 7.60
C GLN A 148 3.80 -2.47 8.80
N ARG A 149 3.13 -2.38 9.95
CA ARG A 149 3.31 -3.27 11.09
C ARG A 149 2.88 -4.68 10.69
N THR A 150 3.79 -5.64 10.70
CA THR A 150 3.52 -7.01 10.26
C THR A 150 4.31 -8.02 11.09
N ARG A 151 4.19 -9.30 10.76
CA ARG A 151 4.96 -10.39 11.34
C ARG A 151 5.75 -11.13 10.27
N LEU A 152 6.92 -11.65 10.64
CA LEU A 152 7.73 -12.44 9.73
C LEU A 152 7.03 -13.75 9.37
N GLY A 153 6.83 -14.00 8.07
CA GLY A 153 6.49 -15.33 7.56
C GLY A 153 7.68 -16.29 7.65
N SER A 154 7.44 -17.59 7.47
CA SER A 154 8.47 -18.64 7.58
C SER A 154 9.70 -18.36 6.71
N TRP A 155 9.54 -18.16 5.40
CA TRP A 155 10.68 -17.98 4.49
C TRP A 155 11.64 -16.86 4.89
N THR A 156 11.08 -15.70 5.25
CA THR A 156 11.91 -14.54 5.61
C THR A 156 12.38 -14.63 7.06
N GLY A 157 11.55 -15.15 7.97
CA GLY A 157 11.93 -15.37 9.36
C GLY A 157 13.09 -16.35 9.49
N ASP A 158 13.07 -17.47 8.77
CA ASP A 158 14.15 -18.46 8.76
C ASP A 158 15.44 -17.86 8.21
N ALA A 159 15.35 -17.09 7.11
CA ALA A 159 16.51 -16.40 6.53
C ALA A 159 17.10 -15.33 7.47
N VAL A 160 16.27 -14.62 8.24
CA VAL A 160 16.69 -13.63 9.22
C VAL A 160 17.38 -14.31 10.41
N ALA A 161 16.80 -15.40 10.93
CA ALA A 161 17.38 -16.18 12.02
C ALA A 161 18.73 -16.82 11.61
N ALA A 162 18.82 -17.39 10.41
CA ALA A 162 20.06 -17.95 9.86
C ALA A 162 21.15 -16.88 9.66
N ALA A 163 20.78 -15.61 9.49
CA ALA A 163 21.70 -14.49 9.44
C ALA A 163 22.17 -13.98 10.82
N GLY A 164 21.75 -14.63 11.91
CA GLY A 164 22.17 -14.32 13.28
C GLY A 164 21.48 -13.11 13.92
N LEU A 165 20.35 -12.67 13.37
CA LEU A 165 19.57 -11.55 13.93
C LEU A 165 18.59 -12.04 15.01
N PRO A 166 18.24 -11.18 15.99
CA PRO A 166 17.34 -11.53 17.09
C PRO A 166 15.86 -11.46 16.66
N ALA A 167 15.52 -12.11 15.55
CA ALA A 167 14.15 -12.21 15.03
C ALA A 167 13.99 -13.48 14.18
N GLY A 168 12.80 -14.09 14.22
CA GLY A 168 12.44 -15.28 13.47
C GLY A 168 10.97 -15.30 13.06
N PRO A 169 10.46 -16.43 12.55
CA PRO A 169 9.07 -16.55 12.13
C PRO A 169 8.09 -16.14 13.25
N GLY A 170 7.11 -15.31 12.92
CA GLY A 170 6.10 -14.79 13.84
C GLY A 170 6.49 -13.51 14.58
N ASP A 171 7.77 -13.14 14.61
CA ASP A 171 8.23 -11.91 15.26
C ASP A 171 7.81 -10.65 14.49
N PRO A 172 7.66 -9.49 15.18
CA PRO A 172 7.34 -8.23 14.54
C PRO A 172 8.37 -7.81 13.47
N ALA A 173 7.85 -7.34 12.33
CA ALA A 173 8.64 -6.72 11.27
C ALA A 173 7.89 -5.54 10.65
N LEU A 174 8.60 -4.76 9.84
CA LEU A 174 7.97 -3.72 9.01
C LEU A 174 7.90 -4.15 7.54
N GLY A 175 6.71 -4.26 6.98
CA GLY A 175 6.49 -4.46 5.56
C GLY A 175 6.68 -3.16 4.79
N VAL A 176 7.58 -3.13 3.81
CA VAL A 176 7.89 -1.98 2.96
C VAL A 176 7.04 -2.02 1.70
N HIS A 177 6.33 -0.92 1.45
CA HIS A 177 5.45 -0.74 0.30
C HIS A 177 5.81 0.52 -0.47
N VAL A 178 5.58 0.49 -1.78
CA VAL A 178 5.88 1.61 -2.69
C VAL A 178 4.56 2.17 -3.22
N PRO A 179 4.11 3.35 -2.77
CA PRO A 179 2.97 4.00 -3.36
C PRO A 179 3.30 4.51 -4.77
N ASP A 180 2.28 4.49 -5.62
CA ASP A 180 2.30 5.15 -6.93
C ASP A 180 1.99 6.65 -6.76
N PHE A 181 2.17 7.46 -7.81
CA PHE A 181 1.88 8.91 -7.82
C PHE A 181 2.64 9.74 -6.78
N LEU A 182 3.82 9.29 -6.36
CA LEU A 182 4.68 9.99 -5.40
C LEU A 182 6.13 10.14 -5.91
N GLY A 183 6.28 10.25 -7.24
CA GLY A 183 7.58 10.49 -7.87
C GLY A 183 8.54 9.28 -7.84
N PRO A 184 9.82 9.49 -8.23
CA PRO A 184 10.80 8.42 -8.40
C PRO A 184 11.29 7.79 -7.09
N LEU A 185 11.77 6.55 -7.16
CA LEU A 185 12.44 5.82 -6.08
C LEU A 185 13.94 6.20 -5.95
N THR A 186 14.26 7.49 -5.93
CA THR A 186 15.67 7.93 -5.79
C THR A 186 16.31 7.32 -4.54
N PRO A 187 17.61 6.95 -4.55
CA PRO A 187 18.29 6.41 -3.39
C PRO A 187 18.10 7.25 -2.12
N GLU A 188 18.20 8.57 -2.24
CA GLU A 188 18.10 9.51 -1.12
C GLU A 188 16.70 9.56 -0.52
N ALA A 189 15.66 9.43 -1.35
CA ALA A 189 14.27 9.36 -0.88
C ALA A 189 14.00 8.04 -0.15
N CYS A 190 14.55 6.92 -0.63
CA CYS A 190 14.46 5.63 0.04
C CYS A 190 15.18 5.67 1.40
N ASP A 191 16.41 6.19 1.45
CA ASP A 191 17.21 6.26 2.67
C ASP A 191 16.54 7.15 3.73
N ARG A 192 15.99 8.29 3.30
CA ARG A 192 15.18 9.16 4.18
C ARG A 192 13.95 8.44 4.73
N SER A 193 13.26 7.67 3.89
CA SER A 193 12.06 6.92 4.30
C SER A 193 12.39 5.86 5.34
N VAL A 194 13.49 5.14 5.15
CA VAL A 194 14.01 4.13 6.10
C VAL A 194 14.40 4.77 7.44
N ALA A 195 15.07 5.92 7.40
CA ALA A 195 15.44 6.65 8.61
C ALA A 195 14.20 7.16 9.38
N LEU A 196 13.21 7.71 8.66
CA LEU A 196 11.93 8.11 9.23
C LEU A 196 11.19 6.93 9.86
N ALA A 197 11.14 5.78 9.19
CA ALA A 197 10.53 4.56 9.73
C ALA A 197 11.13 4.16 11.07
N ARG A 198 12.46 4.04 11.14
CA ARG A 198 13.14 3.67 12.38
C ARG A 198 12.77 4.60 13.54
N ALA A 199 12.79 5.91 13.32
CA ALA A 199 12.45 6.89 14.35
C ALA A 199 10.96 6.88 14.72
N PHE A 200 10.09 6.75 13.71
CA PHE A 200 8.64 6.77 13.87
C PHE A 200 8.16 5.59 14.71
N PHE A 201 8.50 4.36 14.33
CA PHE A 201 8.01 3.18 15.03
C PHE A 201 8.59 3.04 16.44
N ALA A 202 9.84 3.43 16.67
CA ALA A 202 10.42 3.47 18.01
C ALA A 202 9.68 4.44 18.95
N ARG A 203 9.15 5.55 18.41
CA ARG A 203 8.42 6.56 19.19
C ARG A 203 6.95 6.20 19.41
N HIS A 204 6.25 5.77 18.36
CA HIS A 204 4.79 5.62 18.38
C HIS A 204 4.34 4.18 18.71
N PHE A 205 5.23 3.19 18.54
CA PHE A 205 4.95 1.77 18.82
C PHE A 205 6.08 1.14 19.66
N PRO A 206 6.42 1.70 20.84
CA PRO A 206 7.59 1.27 21.63
C PRO A 206 7.50 -0.16 22.16
N ARG A 207 6.29 -0.75 22.19
CA ARG A 207 6.05 -2.14 22.62
C ARG A 207 6.24 -3.17 21.51
N GLU A 208 6.53 -2.73 20.28
CA GLU A 208 6.72 -3.58 19.10
C GLU A 208 8.12 -3.34 18.53
N PRO A 209 9.15 -4.02 19.05
CA PRO A 209 10.50 -3.87 18.54
C PRO A 209 10.60 -4.52 17.16
N TYR A 210 10.84 -3.70 16.13
CA TYR A 210 11.07 -4.19 14.77
C TYR A 210 12.56 -4.32 14.53
N ALA A 211 13.09 -5.53 14.39
CA ALA A 211 14.50 -5.76 14.07
C ALA A 211 14.81 -5.57 12.57
N VAL A 212 13.82 -5.86 11.73
CA VAL A 212 13.96 -5.95 10.27
C VAL A 212 12.77 -5.33 9.55
N ALA A 213 13.02 -4.98 8.30
CA ALA A 213 11.98 -4.64 7.34
C ALA A 213 12.00 -5.65 6.18
N THR A 214 10.82 -5.97 5.66
CA THR A 214 10.60 -6.97 4.59
C THR A 214 9.93 -6.31 3.40
N CYS A 215 10.09 -6.88 2.21
CA CYS A 215 9.39 -6.45 1.01
C CYS A 215 9.13 -7.66 0.12
N GLY A 216 7.88 -7.82 -0.32
CA GLY A 216 7.50 -8.75 -1.38
C GLY A 216 7.10 -7.95 -2.61
N SER A 217 7.90 -7.99 -3.67
CA SER A 217 7.65 -7.16 -4.84
C SER A 217 8.28 -7.73 -6.12
N TRP A 218 7.59 -7.50 -7.24
CA TRP A 218 8.18 -7.71 -8.57
C TRP A 218 9.45 -6.88 -8.80
N LEU A 219 9.60 -5.75 -8.08
CA LEU A 219 10.82 -4.94 -8.09
C LEU A 219 12.04 -5.68 -7.53
N LEU A 220 11.82 -6.78 -6.78
CA LEU A 220 12.90 -7.61 -6.24
C LEU A 220 13.30 -8.76 -7.14
N ASP A 221 12.69 -8.93 -8.32
CA ASP A 221 13.13 -9.92 -9.31
C ASP A 221 14.58 -9.60 -9.80
N PRO A 222 15.58 -10.46 -9.53
CA PRO A 222 16.96 -10.25 -9.96
C PRO A 222 17.12 -10.12 -11.48
N GLN A 223 16.18 -10.66 -12.27
CA GLN A 223 16.22 -10.62 -13.73
C GLN A 223 16.13 -9.19 -14.28
N LEU A 224 15.54 -8.25 -13.54
CA LEU A 224 15.49 -6.83 -13.92
C LEU A 224 16.88 -6.24 -14.14
N LYS A 225 17.91 -6.73 -13.44
CA LYS A 225 19.31 -6.28 -13.58
C LYS A 225 19.95 -6.63 -14.92
N ARG A 226 19.36 -7.58 -15.68
CA ARG A 226 19.80 -7.89 -17.05
C ARG A 226 19.40 -6.79 -18.04
N TYR A 227 18.37 -6.01 -17.72
CA TYR A 227 17.77 -5.02 -18.62
C TYR A 227 18.00 -3.57 -18.16
N LEU A 228 18.05 -3.34 -16.85
CA LEU A 228 18.21 -2.02 -16.25
C LEU A 228 19.67 -1.73 -15.91
N PRO A 229 20.16 -0.50 -16.11
CA PRO A 229 21.53 -0.16 -15.77
C PRO A 229 21.72 -0.14 -14.23
N PRO A 230 22.95 -0.33 -13.72
CA PRO A 230 23.22 -0.38 -12.28
C PRO A 230 22.82 0.87 -11.49
N ASP A 231 22.74 2.03 -12.15
CA ASP A 231 22.33 3.31 -11.57
C ASP A 231 20.80 3.53 -11.60
N SER A 232 20.02 2.64 -12.21
CA SER A 232 18.56 2.66 -12.16
C SER A 232 18.05 2.65 -10.72
N HIS A 233 17.09 3.52 -10.43
CA HIS A 233 16.44 3.59 -9.12
C HIS A 233 15.84 2.25 -8.67
N ILE A 234 15.36 1.42 -9.60
CA ILE A 234 14.83 0.08 -9.28
C ILE A 234 15.95 -0.85 -8.82
N VAL A 235 17.09 -0.85 -9.54
CA VAL A 235 18.25 -1.67 -9.18
C VAL A 235 18.80 -1.22 -7.83
N ARG A 236 18.93 0.10 -7.61
CA ARG A 236 19.34 0.65 -6.31
C ARG A 236 18.37 0.27 -5.20
N PHE A 237 17.05 0.37 -5.42
CA PHE A 237 16.05 -0.05 -4.45
C PHE A 237 16.21 -1.53 -4.10
N GLN A 238 16.34 -2.39 -5.11
CA GLN A 238 16.53 -3.83 -4.96
C GLN A 238 17.79 -4.19 -4.16
N GLU A 239 18.92 -3.49 -4.39
CA GLU A 239 20.20 -3.71 -3.70
C GLU A 239 20.16 -3.45 -2.18
N ARG A 240 19.09 -2.83 -1.67
CA ARG A 240 18.89 -2.66 -0.23
C ARG A 240 18.51 -3.96 0.48
N PHE A 241 17.99 -4.93 -0.26
CA PHE A 241 17.42 -6.15 0.30
C PHE A 241 18.34 -7.36 0.10
N ARG A 242 18.43 -8.19 1.14
CA ARG A 242 18.86 -9.58 1.02
C ARG A 242 17.66 -10.39 0.58
N LEU A 243 17.76 -11.09 -0.54
CA LEU A 243 16.68 -11.94 -1.04
C LEU A 243 16.56 -13.18 -0.14
N SER A 244 15.39 -13.42 0.44
CA SER A 244 15.09 -14.61 1.25
C SER A 244 14.40 -15.69 0.42
N HIS A 245 13.56 -15.30 -0.54
CA HIS A 245 12.82 -16.25 -1.37
C HIS A 245 12.47 -15.66 -2.73
N LEU A 246 12.54 -16.50 -3.76
CA LEU A 246 11.99 -16.22 -5.08
C LEU A 246 11.10 -17.43 -5.42
N PRO A 247 9.77 -17.24 -5.55
CA PRO A 247 8.87 -18.33 -5.89
C PRO A 247 9.22 -18.97 -7.23
N GLU A 248 8.98 -20.27 -7.35
CA GLU A 248 9.14 -21.01 -8.63
C GLU A 248 8.00 -20.69 -9.61
N GLU A 249 6.82 -20.36 -9.09
CA GLU A 249 5.67 -19.97 -9.89
C GLU A 249 5.81 -18.52 -10.37
N PRO A 250 5.66 -18.27 -11.68
CA PRO A 250 5.73 -16.92 -12.23
C PRO A 250 4.49 -16.08 -11.91
N ASP A 251 4.68 -14.76 -11.84
CA ASP A 251 3.61 -13.76 -11.75
C ASP A 251 3.88 -12.62 -12.75
N ASP A 252 3.73 -12.96 -14.04
CA ASP A 252 3.97 -12.06 -15.16
C ASP A 252 3.10 -10.79 -15.11
N MET A 253 1.89 -10.92 -14.56
CA MET A 253 0.90 -9.84 -14.57
C MET A 253 1.11 -8.84 -13.43
N ALA A 254 1.86 -9.17 -12.39
CA ALA A 254 2.24 -8.21 -11.36
C ALA A 254 2.98 -6.98 -11.94
N PRO A 255 4.16 -7.11 -12.56
CA PRO A 255 4.87 -5.97 -13.13
C PRO A 255 4.07 -5.29 -14.23
N VAL A 256 3.35 -6.05 -15.07
CA VAL A 256 2.50 -5.48 -16.14
C VAL A 256 1.44 -4.55 -15.55
N ARG A 257 0.73 -5.00 -14.50
CA ARG A 257 -0.28 -4.19 -13.81
C ARG A 257 0.28 -2.90 -13.25
N TYR A 258 1.47 -2.95 -12.63
CA TYR A 258 2.07 -1.77 -11.99
C TYR A 258 2.69 -0.78 -12.99
N VAL A 259 3.29 -1.26 -14.08
CA VAL A 259 3.93 -0.38 -15.08
C VAL A 259 2.93 0.19 -16.07
N PHE A 260 1.95 -0.59 -16.52
CA PHE A 260 1.01 -0.19 -17.56
C PHE A 260 -0.37 0.23 -17.03
N GLY A 261 -0.67 -0.05 -15.76
CA GLY A 261 -1.98 0.24 -15.16
C GLY A 261 -3.12 -0.64 -15.67
N THR A 262 -2.82 -1.67 -16.46
CA THR A 262 -3.80 -2.59 -17.06
C THR A 262 -3.21 -4.00 -17.20
N THR A 263 -4.09 -5.00 -17.21
CA THR A 263 -3.79 -6.39 -17.53
C THR A 263 -4.60 -6.89 -18.73
N ASP A 264 -5.43 -6.03 -19.30
CA ASP A 264 -6.48 -6.41 -20.27
C ASP A 264 -6.04 -6.09 -21.71
N VAL A 265 -4.87 -5.47 -21.86
CA VAL A 265 -4.27 -5.12 -23.14
C VAL A 265 -3.24 -6.20 -23.51
N PRO A 266 -3.33 -6.80 -24.71
CA PRO A 266 -2.34 -7.75 -25.21
C PRO A 266 -0.92 -7.16 -25.19
N LEU A 267 0.09 -7.99 -24.90
CA LEU A 267 1.49 -7.57 -24.74
C LEU A 267 2.03 -6.80 -25.95
N ASP A 268 1.57 -7.12 -27.16
CA ASP A 268 2.01 -6.47 -28.40
C ASP A 268 1.46 -5.06 -28.63
N ARG A 269 0.45 -4.67 -27.85
CA ARG A 269 -0.17 -3.34 -27.88
C ARG A 269 0.23 -2.48 -26.69
N LEU A 270 0.99 -3.03 -25.74
CA LEU A 270 1.52 -2.25 -24.63
C LEU A 270 2.54 -1.22 -25.12
N PRO A 271 2.58 -0.02 -24.53
CA PRO A 271 3.53 1.01 -24.91
C PRO A 271 4.97 0.57 -24.63
N ARG A 272 5.92 1.08 -25.42
CA ARG A 272 7.34 0.71 -25.36
C ARG A 272 8.26 1.94 -25.28
N ARG A 273 7.82 2.97 -24.55
CA ARG A 273 8.43 4.30 -24.47
C ARG A 273 9.64 4.31 -23.54
N THR A 274 9.55 3.63 -22.39
CA THR A 274 10.65 3.58 -21.42
C THR A 274 11.48 2.30 -21.53
N ARG A 275 12.69 2.30 -20.95
CA ARG A 275 13.53 1.09 -20.90
C ARG A 275 12.86 -0.04 -20.11
N LEU A 276 12.18 0.30 -19.01
CA LEU A 276 11.43 -0.67 -18.21
C LEU A 276 10.27 -1.28 -18.99
N GLU A 277 9.47 -0.46 -19.68
CA GLU A 277 8.37 -0.93 -20.52
C GLU A 277 8.86 -1.90 -21.60
N ARG A 278 9.97 -1.59 -22.27
CA ARG A 278 10.59 -2.50 -23.25
C ARG A 278 11.08 -3.79 -22.59
N ALA A 279 11.79 -3.69 -21.47
CA ALA A 279 12.32 -4.86 -20.76
C ALA A 279 11.22 -5.86 -20.40
N LEU A 280 10.09 -5.38 -19.84
CA LEU A 280 8.98 -6.26 -19.46
C LEU A 280 8.37 -6.96 -20.67
N VAL A 281 8.10 -6.22 -21.75
CA VAL A 281 7.47 -6.76 -22.96
C VAL A 281 8.40 -7.72 -23.70
N ASP A 282 9.68 -7.38 -23.84
CA ASP A 282 10.66 -8.22 -24.54
C ASP A 282 10.90 -9.53 -23.79
N HIS A 283 11.09 -9.47 -22.47
CA HIS A 283 11.30 -10.67 -21.65
C HIS A 283 10.15 -11.69 -21.80
N LEU A 284 8.90 -11.22 -21.75
CA LEU A 284 7.73 -12.08 -21.92
C LEU A 284 7.58 -12.61 -23.34
N ARG A 285 7.91 -11.81 -24.36
CA ARG A 285 7.87 -12.24 -25.77
C ARG A 285 8.92 -13.28 -26.12
N ASP A 286 10.07 -13.21 -25.46
CA ASP A 286 11.16 -14.17 -25.62
C ASP A 286 10.92 -15.47 -24.82
N GLY A 287 9.73 -15.63 -24.21
CA GLY A 287 9.34 -16.80 -23.43
C GLY A 287 9.89 -16.81 -21.99
N GLY A 288 10.43 -15.69 -21.52
CA GLY A 288 10.78 -15.47 -20.13
C GLY A 288 9.56 -15.18 -19.25
N HIS A 289 9.75 -15.24 -17.94
CA HIS A 289 8.72 -14.98 -16.94
C HIS A 289 9.23 -14.07 -15.83
N TRP A 290 8.34 -13.28 -15.24
CA TRP A 290 8.63 -12.41 -14.10
C TRP A 290 8.15 -13.01 -12.79
N TYR A 291 8.84 -12.66 -11.71
CA TYR A 291 8.60 -13.21 -10.38
C TYR A 291 8.43 -12.12 -9.32
N VAL A 292 7.78 -12.46 -8.21
CA VAL A 292 7.70 -11.59 -7.02
C VAL A 292 8.74 -12.05 -6.02
N GLY A 293 9.86 -11.32 -5.95
CA GLY A 293 10.91 -11.61 -4.98
C GLY A 293 10.51 -11.16 -3.56
N HIS A 294 10.95 -11.94 -2.57
CA HIS A 294 10.84 -11.60 -1.15
C HIS A 294 12.23 -11.32 -0.60
N GLY A 295 12.39 -10.14 0.00
CA GLY A 295 13.66 -9.74 0.59
C GLY A 295 13.49 -8.95 1.87
N TRP A 296 14.60 -8.77 2.57
CA TRP A 296 14.63 -8.10 3.86
C TRP A 296 15.92 -7.30 4.08
N PHE A 297 15.88 -6.36 5.02
CA PHE A 297 17.07 -5.72 5.56
C PHE A 297 16.90 -5.46 7.05
N ALA A 298 18.03 -5.40 7.76
CA ALA A 298 18.07 -4.95 9.15
C ALA A 298 18.41 -3.46 9.22
N TRP A 299 17.99 -2.78 10.29
CA TRP A 299 18.45 -1.43 10.56
C TRP A 299 19.98 -1.44 10.73
N LYS A 300 20.69 -0.56 10.03
CA LYS A 300 22.11 -0.36 10.28
C LYS A 300 22.28 0.09 11.75
N GLY A 301 23.00 -0.71 12.55
CA GLY A 301 23.33 -0.42 13.95
C GLY A 301 22.74 -1.32 15.04
N MET A 302 22.26 -2.54 14.73
CA MET A 302 21.94 -3.55 15.77
C MET A 302 23.06 -4.59 16.01
N GLY A 303 24.17 -4.48 15.28
CA GLY A 303 25.42 -5.09 15.71
C GLY A 303 26.11 -4.08 16.62
N GLY A 304 26.32 -4.45 17.88
CA GLY A 304 27.26 -3.71 18.72
C GLY A 304 28.57 -3.58 17.96
N ASP A 305 29.10 -2.36 17.94
CA ASP A 305 30.55 -2.21 17.94
C ASP A 305 31.06 -2.89 19.21
N SER A 306 31.26 -4.21 19.15
CA SER A 306 32.22 -4.89 20.00
C SER A 306 33.59 -4.45 19.51
N ASN A 307 33.97 -3.32 20.08
CA ASN A 307 35.24 -2.62 20.05
C ASN A 307 36.45 -3.54 20.29
N GLY A 308 37.61 -3.15 19.75
CA GLY A 308 38.93 -3.46 20.35
C GLY A 308 39.67 -4.66 19.79
#